data_AF-A0A9E3S4G0-F1
#
_entry.id   AF-A0A9E3S4G0-F1
#
_cell.length_a   1.000
_cell.length_b   1.000
_cell.length_c   1.000
_cell.angle_alpha   90.00
_cell.angle_beta   90.00
_cell.angle_gamma   90.00
#
_symmetry.space_group_name_H-M   'P 1'
#
loop_
_entity.id
_entity.type
_entity.pdbx_description
1 polymer ?
#
loop_
_entity_poly.entity_id
_entity_poly.type
_entity_poly.pdbx_seq_one_letter_code
_entity_poly.pdbx_strand_id
1 'polypeptide(L)'
;MLDFPNATSLTAALTPANQDLSNTIQAYWVHLATTGNPNGGGNPTWPDYDTSSDLHLELGANIVAGAHLLSEQADLFEAILLDNLTP
;
A
#
# COMPACT_ATOMS: atom_id res chain seq x y z
N MET A 1 26.45 -0.06 7.55
CA MET A 1 26.08 0.07 8.97
C MET A 1 24.57 0.09 8.99
N LEU A 2 23.93 -0.95 9.56
CA LEU A 2 22.48 -1.01 9.66
C LEU A 2 22.05 0.08 10.65
N ASP A 3 21.18 0.98 10.20
CA ASP A 3 20.62 2.04 11.04
C ASP A 3 19.66 1.38 12.04
N PHE A 4 20.08 1.28 13.30
CA PHE A 4 19.22 0.78 14.37
C PHE A 4 18.26 1.90 14.78
N PRO A 5 16.95 1.62 14.89
CA PRO A 5 15.98 2.65 15.20
C PRO A 5 16.31 3.35 16.52
N ASN A 6 16.43 4.68 16.46
CA ASN A 6 16.61 5.52 17.65
C ASN A 6 15.28 5.63 18.43
N ALA A 7 15.36 6.18 19.65
CA ALA A 7 14.21 6.34 20.54
C ALA A 7 13.03 7.08 19.88
N THR A 8 13.30 8.01 18.96
CA THR A 8 12.30 8.77 18.20
C THR A 8 11.53 7.89 17.21
N SER A 9 12.20 6.93 16.57
CA SER A 9 11.55 6.00 15.63
C SER A 9 10.65 4.99 16.37
N LEU A 10 11.09 4.56 17.56
CA LEU A 10 10.29 3.69 18.42
C LEU A 10 9.05 4.40 18.98
N THR A 11 9.19 5.66 19.42
CA THR A 11 8.03 6.41 19.92
C THR A 11 7.03 6.73 18.83
N ALA A 12 7.48 7.01 17.60
CA ALA A 12 6.58 7.17 16.46
C ALA A 12 5.78 5.89 16.19
N ALA A 13 6.43 4.72 16.12
CA ALA A 13 5.76 3.43 15.87
C ALA A 13 4.72 3.05 16.94
N LEU A 14 4.91 3.48 18.19
CA LEU A 14 4.07 3.08 19.33
C LEU A 14 2.85 3.98 19.56
N THR A 15 2.61 5.01 18.74
CA THR A 15 1.42 5.86 18.88
C THR A 15 0.12 5.05 18.71
N PRO A 16 -0.98 5.41 19.40
CA PRO A 16 -2.26 4.72 19.24
C PRO A 16 -2.73 4.67 17.78
N ALA A 17 -2.56 5.75 17.03
CA ALA A 17 -2.91 5.80 15.61
C ALA A 17 -2.13 4.77 14.77
N ASN A 18 -0.84 4.56 15.05
CA ASN A 18 -0.05 3.54 14.36
C ASN A 18 -0.42 2.11 14.81
N GLN A 19 -0.84 1.93 16.06
CA GLN A 19 -1.38 0.64 16.51
C GLN A 19 -2.71 0.32 15.81
N ASP A 20 -3.60 1.30 15.68
CA ASP A 20 -4.89 1.14 15.00
C ASP A 20 -4.69 0.86 13.49
N LEU A 21 -3.78 1.58 12.84
CA LEU A 21 -3.38 1.32 11.46
C LEU A 21 -2.79 -0.10 11.32
N SER A 22 -1.90 -0.50 12.22
CA SER A 22 -1.29 -1.84 12.22
C SER A 22 -2.34 -2.95 12.39
N ASN A 23 -3.30 -2.78 13.30
CA ASN A 23 -4.40 -3.72 13.49
C ASN A 23 -5.26 -3.84 12.22
N THR A 24 -5.52 -2.71 11.56
CA THR A 24 -6.28 -2.69 10.30
C THR A 24 -5.54 -3.40 9.17
N ILE A 25 -4.24 -3.14 9.01
CA ILE A 25 -3.38 -3.81 8.02
C ILE A 25 -3.35 -5.32 8.26
N GLN A 26 -3.17 -5.75 9.51
CA GLN A 26 -3.19 -7.17 9.88
C GLN A 26 -4.54 -7.82 9.55
N ALA A 27 -5.66 -7.14 9.81
CA ALA A 27 -6.99 -7.65 9.48
C ALA A 27 -7.16 -7.90 7.97
N TYR A 28 -6.73 -6.96 7.11
CA TYR A 28 -6.74 -7.17 5.65
C TYR A 28 -5.92 -8.39 5.25
N TRP A 29 -4.70 -8.54 5.78
CA TRP A 29 -3.84 -9.66 5.43
C TRP A 29 -4.39 -11.01 5.90
N VAL A 30 -4.98 -11.07 7.09
CA VAL A 30 -5.64 -12.28 7.59
C VAL A 30 -6.83 -12.66 6.70
N HIS A 31 -7.68 -11.70 6.34
CA HIS A 31 -8.83 -11.94 5.45
C HIS A 31 -8.38 -12.40 4.06
N LEU A 32 -7.36 -11.75 3.49
CA LEU A 32 -6.78 -12.15 2.20
C LEU A 32 -6.23 -13.58 2.27
N ALA A 33 -5.44 -13.91 3.28
CA ALA A 33 -4.82 -15.23 3.42
C ALA A 33 -5.85 -16.34 3.65
N THR A 34 -6.97 -16.03 4.31
CA THR A 34 -8.01 -17.02 4.67
C THR A 34 -9.07 -17.21 3.58
N THR A 35 -9.39 -16.16 2.82
CA THR A 35 -10.54 -16.17 1.88
C THR A 35 -10.18 -15.79 0.44
N GLY A 36 -8.97 -15.24 0.21
CA GLY A 36 -8.61 -14.62 -1.05
C GLY A 36 -9.16 -13.20 -1.24
N ASN A 37 -9.97 -12.70 -0.29
CA ASN A 37 -10.52 -11.34 -0.32
C ASN A 37 -10.08 -10.59 0.95
N PRO A 38 -9.40 -9.44 0.86
CA PRO A 38 -8.94 -8.69 2.03
C PRO A 38 -10.11 -8.05 2.82
N ASN A 39 -11.29 -7.87 2.22
CA ASN A 39 -12.38 -7.08 2.78
C ASN A 39 -13.10 -7.77 3.96
N GLY A 40 -13.65 -6.95 4.86
CA GLY A 40 -14.48 -7.39 6.00
C GLY A 40 -14.27 -6.52 7.24
N GLY A 41 -14.92 -6.87 8.35
CA GLY A 41 -14.69 -6.23 9.66
C GLY A 41 -15.08 -4.75 9.78
N GLY A 42 -15.73 -4.17 8.76
CA GLY A 42 -16.10 -2.74 8.74
C GLY A 42 -14.97 -1.79 8.34
N ASN A 43 -13.82 -2.33 7.92
CA ASN A 43 -12.72 -1.52 7.38
C ASN A 43 -13.11 -0.90 6.03
N PRO A 44 -12.43 0.18 5.59
CA PRO A 44 -12.57 0.69 4.24
C PRO A 44 -12.46 -0.41 3.18
N THR A 45 -13.14 -0.25 2.05
CA THR A 45 -13.07 -1.26 1.00
C THR A 45 -11.72 -1.18 0.30
N TRP A 46 -11.00 -2.30 0.26
CA TRP A 46 -9.88 -2.50 -0.64
C TRP A 46 -10.45 -2.93 -2.00
N PRO A 47 -10.38 -2.06 -3.04
CA PRO A 47 -10.89 -2.39 -4.36
C PRO A 47 -10.04 -3.47 -5.03
N ASP A 48 -10.68 -4.32 -5.82
CA ASP A 48 -9.95 -5.25 -6.69
C ASP A 48 -9.14 -4.46 -7.71
N TYR A 49 -7.94 -4.94 -8.00
CA TYR A 49 -7.11 -4.35 -9.05
C TYR A 49 -7.62 -4.78 -10.42
N ASP A 50 -7.82 -3.79 -11.30
CA ASP A 50 -8.09 -3.97 -12.72
C ASP A 50 -7.35 -2.91 -13.53
N THR A 51 -6.72 -3.30 -14.64
CA THR A 51 -5.90 -2.41 -15.46
C THR A 51 -6.63 -1.19 -16.05
N SER A 52 -7.95 -1.25 -16.20
CA SER A 52 -8.72 -0.12 -16.73
C SER A 52 -9.03 0.94 -15.66
N SER A 53 -9.23 0.49 -14.42
CA SER A 53 -9.55 1.36 -13.29
C SER A 53 -8.32 1.76 -12.47
N ASP A 54 -7.27 0.94 -12.51
CA ASP A 54 -5.99 1.11 -11.84
C ASP A 54 -6.12 1.53 -10.37
N LEU A 55 -7.05 0.91 -9.66
CA LEU A 55 -7.39 1.24 -8.28
C LEU A 55 -6.42 0.60 -7.29
N HIS A 56 -6.08 1.36 -6.24
CA HIS A 56 -5.29 0.88 -5.11
C HIS A 56 -5.90 1.33 -3.79
N LEU A 57 -5.42 0.74 -2.69
CA LEU A 57 -5.72 1.20 -1.34
C LEU A 57 -4.47 1.87 -0.74
N GLU A 58 -4.62 3.11 -0.29
CA GLU A 58 -3.58 3.82 0.44
C GLU A 58 -3.68 3.50 1.93
N LEU A 59 -2.62 2.91 2.49
CA LEU A 59 -2.52 2.55 3.89
C LEU A 59 -1.71 3.62 4.62
N GLY A 60 -2.38 4.60 5.22
CA GLY A 60 -1.75 5.69 5.95
C GLY A 60 -2.60 6.22 7.09
N ALA A 61 -2.36 7.47 7.49
CA ALA A 61 -3.14 8.13 8.54
C ALA A 61 -4.65 8.14 8.25
N ASN A 62 -5.00 8.19 6.96
CA ASN A 62 -6.34 7.86 6.46
C ASN A 62 -6.19 6.71 5.47
N ILE A 63 -7.08 5.73 5.58
CA ILE A 63 -7.13 4.62 4.64
C ILE A 63 -8.17 4.97 3.58
N VAL A 64 -7.72 5.18 2.34
CA VAL A 64 -8.56 5.64 1.23
C VAL A 64 -8.21 4.89 -0.06
N ALA A 65 -9.20 4.69 -0.92
CA ALA A 65 -8.94 4.19 -2.26
C ALA A 65 -8.40 5.33 -3.14
N GLY A 66 -7.44 5.01 -3.99
CA GLY A 66 -6.89 5.89 -5.01
C GLY A 66 -6.90 5.21 -6.39
N ALA A 67 -6.42 5.93 -7.39
CA ALA A 67 -6.26 5.43 -8.75
C ALA A 67 -4.95 5.96 -9.35
N HIS A 68 -4.43 5.29 -10.38
CA HIS A 68 -3.31 5.80 -11.20
C HIS A 68 -2.03 6.02 -10.39
N LEU A 69 -1.69 5.06 -9.53
CA LEU A 69 -0.57 5.18 -8.61
C LEU A 69 0.75 5.39 -9.37
N LEU A 70 1.31 6.59 -9.22
CA LEU A 70 2.58 6.97 -9.85
C LEU A 70 2.59 6.77 -11.39
N SER A 71 1.44 6.97 -12.05
CA SER A 71 1.31 6.67 -13.48
C SER A 71 2.31 7.43 -14.34
N GLU A 72 2.56 8.71 -14.06
CA GLU A 72 3.56 9.50 -14.80
C GLU A 72 4.98 8.92 -14.68
N GLN A 73 5.34 8.41 -13.50
CA GLN A 73 6.63 7.77 -13.28
C GLN A 73 6.68 6.40 -13.97
N ALA A 74 5.58 5.63 -13.91
CA ALA A 74 5.47 4.35 -14.59
C ALA A 74 5.63 4.52 -16.11
N ASP A 75 4.94 5.49 -16.70
CA ASP A 75 5.03 5.84 -18.13
C ASP A 75 6.46 6.22 -18.53
N LEU A 76 7.15 7.00 -17.69
CA LEU A 76 8.55 7.36 -17.90
C LEU A 76 9.47 6.13 -17.87
N PHE A 77 9.32 5.27 -16.86
CA PHE A 77 10.14 4.05 -16.74
C PHE A 77 9.87 3.08 -17.89
N GLU A 78 8.62 2.94 -18.33
CA GLU A 78 8.27 2.12 -19.49
C GLU A 78 8.92 2.67 -20.77
N ALA A 79 8.84 3.99 -21.00
CA ALA A 79 9.48 4.62 -22.15
C ALA A 79 11.01 4.38 -22.17
N ILE A 80 11.68 4.56 -21.03
CA ILE A 80 13.13 4.31 -20.91
C ILE A 80 13.46 2.83 -21.13
N LEU A 81 12.66 1.92 -20.57
CA LEU A 81 12.91 0.48 -20.70
C LEU A 81 12.70 0.00 -22.13
N LEU A 82 11.68 0.50 -22.83
CA LEU A 82 11.41 0.16 -24.23
C LEU A 82 12.47 0.72 -25.18
N ASP A 83 12.94 1.96 -24.97
CA ASP A 83 14.03 2.56 -25.77
C ASP A 83 15.34 1.76 -25.65
N ASN A 84 15.62 1.20 -24.47
CA ASN A 84 16.82 0.36 -24.25
C ASN A 84 16.70 -1.09 -24.76
N LEU A 85 15.51 -1.54 -25.17
CA LEU A 85 15.27 -2.91 -25.66
C LEU A 85 15.08 -2.98 -27.18
N THR A 86 14.99 -1.84 -27.87
CA THR A 86 14.95 -1.76 -29.33
C THR A 86 16.24 -1.12 -29.86
N PRO A 87 17.21 -1.91 -30.39
CA PRO A 87 18.40 -1.35 -31.04
C PRO A 87 18.10 -0.67 -32.38
#